data_AF-A0A841JTU7-F1
#
_entry.id   AF-A0A841JTU7-F1
#
_cell.length_a   1.000
_cell.length_b   1.000
_cell.length_c   1.000
_cell.angle_alpha   90.00
_cell.angle_beta   90.00
_cell.angle_gamma   90.00
#
_symmetry.space_group_name_H-M   'P 1'
#
loop_
_entity.id
_entity.type
_entity.pdbx_description
1 polymer ?
#
loop_
_entity_poly.entity_id
_entity_poly.type
_entity_poly.pdbx_seq_one_letter_code
_entity_poly.pdbx_strand_id
1 'polypeptide(L)'
;MELIIDSPLSHPASSAPIPAEGPTTSAFRTPEELAEIVSRFASSDEWMDKVRMSAKGRWYERLYHGPDHDIWVISWLPGQSTGFHDHGESAGAFVVATGILEEHRPGEQIDVIRPGKPRAFGADYAHDVRNVSLAPAISIHAYSPPLEEMNEYELDGDQLVTRDHTSGEAETPNREWGEERRNSAHSHGALSIEEVLSEARYRLRRLSPDEAYEAMVKAEAILVDIRPEGQRAIEGSIAGALVIERNVLEWRFDPASNSRLPVATDHDIQIIVFCSEGYTSSLAAAALQDLGLWRATDVIGGFQAWRTMGLPTTTND
;
A
#
# COMPACT_ATOMS: atom_id res chain seq x y z
N MET A 1 -2.42 65.82 37.76
CA MET A 1 -1.41 66.83 37.39
C MET A 1 -0.82 66.31 36.08
N GLU A 2 -1.50 66.55 34.96
CA GLU A 2 -1.34 67.74 34.08
C GLU A 2 0.11 67.90 33.58
N LEU A 3 0.42 68.14 32.31
CA LEU A 3 -0.27 68.21 31.02
C LEU A 3 0.84 68.63 30.01
N ILE A 4 0.69 68.32 28.70
CA ILE A 4 0.94 69.26 27.55
C ILE A 4 2.42 69.55 27.16
N ILE A 5 2.91 69.66 25.92
CA ILE A 5 2.53 69.64 24.46
C ILE A 5 3.92 69.73 23.72
N ASP A 6 4.17 69.36 22.47
CA ASP A 6 3.58 69.90 21.22
C ASP A 6 4.07 69.09 20.00
N SER A 7 3.19 68.90 19.02
CA SER A 7 3.48 68.75 17.58
C SER A 7 3.06 70.09 16.91
N PRO A 8 3.20 70.39 15.60
CA PRO A 8 3.56 69.54 14.45
C PRO A 8 4.48 70.23 13.40
N LEU A 9 4.87 69.52 12.34
CA LEU A 9 5.01 70.13 11.02
C LEU A 9 4.50 69.17 9.94
N SER A 10 3.72 69.74 9.04
CA SER A 10 2.84 69.09 8.09
C SER A 10 3.33 69.30 6.64
N HIS A 11 3.11 68.27 5.80
CA HIS A 11 2.82 68.25 4.34
C HIS A 11 3.99 68.22 3.34
N PRO A 12 3.81 67.67 2.11
CA PRO A 12 2.54 67.26 1.48
C PRO A 12 2.46 65.82 0.95
N ALA A 13 1.22 65.36 0.79
CA ALA A 13 0.83 64.19 0.04
C ALA A 13 1.11 64.39 -1.46
N SER A 14 1.77 63.41 -2.08
CA SER A 14 1.79 63.24 -3.53
C SER A 14 1.05 61.96 -3.87
N SER A 15 -0.15 62.14 -4.42
CA SER A 15 -1.01 61.08 -4.93
C SER A 15 -0.54 60.70 -6.33
N ALA A 16 0.29 59.65 -6.43
CA ALA A 16 0.47 58.92 -7.68
C ALA A 16 -0.57 57.79 -7.73
N PRO A 17 -1.28 57.58 -8.85
CA PRO A 17 -2.23 56.49 -8.96
C PRO A 17 -1.48 55.14 -8.91
N ILE A 18 -1.91 54.28 -7.98
CA ILE A 18 -1.55 52.87 -7.95
C ILE A 18 -2.02 52.26 -9.28
N PRO A 19 -1.16 51.65 -10.10
CA PRO A 19 -1.64 50.91 -11.25
C PRO A 19 -2.46 49.74 -10.73
N ALA A 20 -3.71 49.66 -11.17
CA ALA A 20 -4.58 48.53 -10.90
C ALA A 20 -3.88 47.26 -11.39
N GLU A 21 -3.53 46.38 -10.45
CA GLU A 21 -3.13 45.01 -10.77
C GLU A 21 -4.31 44.36 -11.49
N GLY A 22 -4.17 44.16 -12.80
CA GLY A 22 -5.01 43.23 -13.54
C GLY A 22 -4.81 41.81 -12.99
N PRO A 23 -5.73 40.87 -13.28
CA PRO A 23 -5.55 39.49 -12.87
C PRO A 23 -4.22 38.98 -13.42
N THR A 24 -3.31 38.60 -12.52
CA THR A 24 -2.07 37.90 -12.86
C THR A 24 -2.50 36.55 -13.44
N THR A 25 -2.56 36.46 -14.76
CA THR A 25 -2.55 35.17 -15.45
C THR A 25 -1.22 34.53 -15.10
N SER A 26 -1.23 33.57 -14.17
CA SER A 26 -0.03 32.80 -13.86
C SER A 26 0.40 32.11 -15.14
N ALA A 27 1.56 32.48 -15.68
CA ALA A 27 2.12 31.78 -16.82
C ALA A 27 2.31 30.29 -16.44
N PHE A 28 1.93 29.37 -17.33
CA PHE A 28 2.20 27.95 -17.15
C PHE A 28 3.71 27.69 -17.03
N ARG A 29 4.06 26.65 -16.29
CA ARG A 29 5.44 26.25 -15.99
C ARG A 29 6.08 25.59 -17.19
N THR A 30 7.35 25.92 -17.40
CA THR A 30 8.21 25.23 -18.36
C THR A 30 8.59 23.82 -17.87
N PRO A 31 8.95 22.89 -18.78
CA PRO A 31 9.45 21.57 -18.39
C PRO A 31 10.65 21.64 -17.43
N GLU A 32 11.53 22.63 -17.59
CA GLU A 32 12.69 22.86 -16.71
C GLU A 32 12.26 23.25 -15.30
N GLU A 33 11.29 24.16 -15.16
CA GLU A 33 10.73 24.52 -13.84
C GLU A 33 10.03 23.32 -13.18
N LEU A 34 9.30 22.51 -13.95
CA LEU A 34 8.67 21.28 -13.45
C LEU A 34 9.72 20.28 -12.95
N ALA A 35 10.85 20.15 -13.65
CA ALA A 35 11.96 19.28 -13.24
C ALA A 35 12.57 19.72 -11.89
N GLU A 36 12.70 21.03 -11.67
CA GLU A 36 13.14 21.58 -10.37
C GLU A 36 12.12 21.30 -9.26
N ILE A 37 10.82 21.43 -9.57
CA ILE A 37 9.72 21.18 -8.62
C ILE A 37 9.74 19.72 -8.15
N VAL A 38 9.73 18.76 -9.08
CA VAL A 38 9.70 17.33 -8.70
C VAL A 38 10.97 16.92 -7.95
N SER A 39 12.13 17.49 -8.30
CA SER A 39 13.39 17.24 -7.59
C SER A 39 13.36 17.74 -6.15
N ARG A 40 12.74 18.91 -5.91
CA ARG A 40 12.56 19.47 -4.57
C ARG A 40 11.64 18.60 -3.73
N PHE A 41 10.52 18.18 -4.28
CA PHE A 41 9.59 17.26 -3.59
C PHE A 41 10.25 15.92 -3.29
N ALA A 42 10.99 15.33 -4.24
CA ALA A 42 11.67 14.04 -4.02
C ALA A 42 12.79 14.11 -2.98
N SER A 43 13.33 15.32 -2.74
CA SER A 43 14.32 15.57 -1.69
C SER A 43 13.70 15.90 -0.32
N SER A 44 12.37 16.04 -0.24
CA SER A 44 11.64 16.21 1.01
C SER A 44 10.99 14.89 1.45
N ASP A 45 10.51 14.87 2.69
CA ASP A 45 9.82 13.71 3.29
C ASP A 45 8.29 13.87 3.31
N GLU A 46 7.75 15.00 2.84
CA GLU A 46 6.35 15.41 3.00
C GLU A 46 5.34 14.54 2.24
N TRP A 47 5.80 13.80 1.24
CA TRP A 47 4.95 12.93 0.40
C TRP A 47 4.86 11.49 0.92
N MET A 48 5.74 11.08 1.84
CA MET A 48 5.87 9.66 2.21
C MET A 48 4.63 9.11 2.91
N ASP A 49 3.93 9.92 3.72
CA ASP A 49 2.71 9.52 4.42
C ASP A 49 1.51 9.30 3.49
N LYS A 50 1.58 9.79 2.24
CA LYS A 50 0.56 9.64 1.18
C LYS A 50 0.75 8.37 0.34
N VAL A 51 1.90 7.72 0.44
CA VAL A 51 2.18 6.53 -0.35
C VAL A 51 1.45 5.31 0.21
N ARG A 52 0.73 4.60 -0.65
CA ARG A 52 0.18 3.27 -0.38
C ARG A 52 0.63 2.30 -1.45
N MET A 53 0.72 1.01 -1.13
CA MET A 53 0.98 -0.06 -2.11
C MET A 53 -0.32 -0.78 -2.43
N SER A 54 -0.64 -0.97 -3.71
CA SER A 54 -1.88 -1.60 -4.15
C SER A 54 -1.61 -2.71 -5.16
N ALA A 55 -2.10 -3.91 -4.88
CA ALA A 55 -2.03 -5.04 -5.81
C ALA A 55 -3.07 -4.96 -6.94
N LYS A 56 -4.10 -4.10 -6.82
CA LYS A 56 -5.18 -3.95 -7.81
C LYS A 56 -4.78 -3.08 -9.01
N GLY A 57 -3.68 -2.34 -8.90
CA GLY A 57 -3.22 -1.36 -9.87
C GLY A 57 -2.29 -0.36 -9.21
N ARG A 58 -1.73 0.55 -10.00
CA ARG A 58 -0.87 1.63 -9.49
C ARG A 58 -1.67 2.50 -8.51
N TRP A 59 -1.03 2.94 -7.44
CA TRP A 59 -1.62 3.92 -6.53
C TRP A 59 -1.08 5.30 -6.87
N TYR A 60 -1.94 6.32 -6.90
CA TYR A 60 -1.55 7.70 -7.12
C TYR A 60 -2.36 8.64 -6.24
N GLU A 61 -1.72 9.71 -5.79
CA GLU A 61 -2.34 10.75 -4.96
C GLU A 61 -1.80 12.12 -5.37
N ARG A 62 -2.70 13.11 -5.46
CA ARG A 62 -2.32 14.49 -5.77
C ARG A 62 -1.75 15.16 -4.52
N LEU A 63 -0.49 15.55 -4.57
CA LEU A 63 0.23 16.27 -3.52
C LEU A 63 -0.07 17.78 -3.54
N TYR A 64 -0.27 18.35 -4.73
CA TYR A 64 -0.54 19.76 -4.92
C TYR A 64 -1.47 19.99 -6.12
N HIS A 65 -2.37 20.95 -5.98
CA HIS A 65 -3.22 21.46 -7.06
C HIS A 65 -3.19 22.99 -7.03
N GLY A 66 -2.78 23.59 -8.15
CA GLY A 66 -2.66 25.04 -8.29
C GLY A 66 -3.17 25.55 -9.62
N PRO A 67 -3.22 26.87 -9.81
CA PRO A 67 -3.67 27.48 -11.06
C PRO A 67 -2.70 27.26 -12.24
N ASP A 68 -1.43 26.93 -11.95
CA ASP A 68 -0.36 26.81 -12.93
C ASP A 68 0.18 25.38 -13.08
N HIS A 69 0.06 24.51 -12.07
CA HIS A 69 0.52 23.13 -12.16
C HIS A 69 -0.11 22.21 -11.11
N ASP A 70 -0.05 20.90 -11.37
CA ASP A 70 -0.35 19.83 -10.43
C ASP A 70 0.91 19.04 -10.06
N ILE A 71 0.92 18.45 -8.87
CA ILE A 71 1.98 17.51 -8.42
C ILE A 71 1.34 16.24 -7.89
N TRP A 72 1.86 15.09 -8.30
CA TRP A 72 1.35 13.77 -7.97
C TRP A 72 2.47 12.86 -7.44
N VAL A 73 2.14 11.99 -6.49
CA VAL A 73 2.96 10.84 -6.12
C VAL A 73 2.33 9.57 -6.69
N ILE A 74 3.13 8.68 -7.24
CA ILE A 74 2.69 7.39 -7.79
C ILE A 74 3.56 6.27 -7.23
N SER A 75 2.94 5.18 -6.80
CA SER A 75 3.64 3.96 -6.37
C SER A 75 3.34 2.78 -7.30
N TRP A 76 4.36 1.94 -7.46
CA TRP A 76 4.41 0.90 -8.48
C TRP A 76 4.89 -0.40 -7.84
N LEU A 77 4.02 -1.41 -7.76
CA LEU A 77 4.44 -2.78 -7.47
C LEU A 77 5.10 -3.41 -8.71
N PRO A 78 5.94 -4.46 -8.52
CA PRO A 78 6.50 -5.24 -9.62
C PRO A 78 5.46 -5.64 -10.67
N GLY A 79 5.78 -5.39 -11.94
CA GLY A 79 4.94 -5.71 -13.10
C GLY A 79 3.89 -4.66 -13.46
N GLN A 80 3.73 -3.58 -12.68
CA GLN A 80 2.77 -2.52 -12.99
C GLN A 80 3.33 -1.54 -14.02
N SER A 81 2.46 -1.05 -14.91
CA SER A 81 2.79 -0.08 -15.96
C SER A 81 1.69 0.95 -16.15
N THR A 82 2.01 2.04 -16.87
CA THR A 82 0.99 2.98 -17.33
C THR A 82 0.21 2.47 -18.52
N GLY A 83 0.84 1.70 -19.41
CA GLY A 83 0.42 1.67 -20.81
C GLY A 83 0.87 2.95 -21.51
N PHE A 84 0.81 2.98 -22.85
CA PHE A 84 1.15 4.18 -23.60
C PHE A 84 0.07 5.24 -23.40
N HIS A 85 0.51 6.44 -23.02
CA HIS A 85 -0.38 7.58 -22.80
C HIS A 85 0.33 8.89 -23.13
N ASP A 86 -0.46 9.92 -23.45
CA ASP A 86 -0.02 11.31 -23.51
C ASP A 86 -0.49 12.10 -22.26
N HIS A 87 -0.31 13.41 -22.30
CA HIS A 87 -0.64 14.33 -21.21
C HIS A 87 -1.55 15.48 -21.66
N GLY A 88 -2.32 15.28 -22.74
CA GLY A 88 -3.11 16.34 -23.37
C GLY A 88 -2.25 17.55 -23.75
N GLU A 89 -2.62 18.74 -23.29
CA GLU A 89 -1.86 19.97 -23.53
C GLU A 89 -0.74 20.22 -22.50
N SER A 90 -0.65 19.37 -21.46
CA SER A 90 0.30 19.55 -20.37
C SER A 90 1.72 19.15 -20.76
N ALA A 91 2.67 20.06 -20.55
CA ALA A 91 4.06 19.68 -20.35
C ALA A 91 4.21 19.01 -18.98
N GLY A 92 5.25 18.20 -18.81
CA GLY A 92 5.46 17.46 -17.58
C GLY A 92 6.91 17.25 -17.20
N ALA A 93 7.11 16.90 -15.94
CA ALA A 93 8.36 16.32 -15.48
C ALA A 93 8.09 15.27 -14.40
N PHE A 94 8.97 14.28 -14.31
CA PHE A 94 8.93 13.32 -13.22
C PHE A 94 10.31 12.92 -12.75
N VAL A 95 10.38 12.47 -11.50
CA VAL A 95 11.58 11.90 -10.90
C VAL A 95 11.21 10.62 -10.16
N VAL A 96 12.07 9.60 -10.28
CA VAL A 96 11.99 8.42 -9.42
C VAL A 96 12.54 8.82 -8.05
N ALA A 97 11.72 8.74 -7.00
CA ALA A 97 12.14 9.01 -5.63
C ALA A 97 12.81 7.76 -5.02
N THR A 98 12.24 6.58 -5.26
CA THR A 98 12.79 5.28 -4.81
C THR A 98 12.52 4.19 -5.84
N GLY A 99 13.34 3.13 -5.83
CA GLY A 99 13.23 2.02 -6.78
C GLY A 99 13.78 2.33 -8.17
N ILE A 100 13.32 1.60 -9.18
CA ILE A 100 13.76 1.74 -10.58
C ILE A 100 12.51 1.63 -11.44
N LEU A 101 12.39 2.52 -12.43
CA LEU A 101 11.37 2.43 -13.47
C LEU A 101 12.05 2.34 -14.84
N GLU A 102 11.36 1.75 -15.80
CA GLU A 102 11.68 1.89 -17.21
C GLU A 102 10.70 2.85 -17.86
N GLU A 103 11.18 3.65 -18.80
CA GLU A 103 10.31 4.39 -19.71
C GLU A 103 10.50 3.86 -21.13
N HIS A 104 9.37 3.57 -21.75
CA HIS A 104 9.25 3.06 -23.11
C HIS A 104 8.63 4.19 -23.95
N ARG A 105 9.32 4.60 -25.00
CA ARG A 105 8.80 5.55 -26.00
C ARG A 105 8.65 4.84 -27.35
N PRO A 106 7.60 5.14 -28.14
CA PRO A 106 7.38 4.48 -29.43
C PRO A 106 8.58 4.65 -30.36
N GLY A 107 9.09 3.54 -30.93
CA GLY A 107 10.23 3.55 -31.84
C GLY A 107 11.58 3.94 -31.23
N GLU A 108 11.67 4.10 -29.91
CA GLU A 108 12.88 4.52 -29.21
C GLU A 108 13.45 3.43 -28.27
N GLN A 109 14.70 3.63 -27.83
CA GLN A 109 15.33 2.75 -26.86
C GLN A 109 14.71 2.93 -25.47
N ILE A 110 14.57 1.81 -24.73
CA ILE A 110 14.10 1.78 -23.35
C ILE A 110 15.09 2.51 -22.44
N ASP A 111 14.58 3.48 -21.67
CA ASP A 111 15.34 4.21 -20.66
C ASP A 111 15.14 3.61 -19.28
N VAL A 112 16.22 3.16 -18.63
CA VAL A 112 16.19 2.74 -17.22
C VAL A 112 16.39 3.95 -16.31
N ILE A 113 15.37 4.30 -15.56
CA ILE A 113 15.31 5.49 -14.70
C ILE A 113 15.62 5.09 -13.26
N ARG A 114 16.72 5.66 -12.75
CA ARG A 114 17.16 5.50 -11.35
C ARG A 114 16.75 6.71 -10.52
N PRO A 115 16.78 6.60 -9.18
CA PRO A 115 16.38 7.69 -8.32
C PRO A 115 17.19 8.97 -8.53
N GLY A 116 16.51 10.11 -8.38
CA GLY A 116 17.12 11.43 -8.19
C GLY A 116 17.25 12.30 -9.44
N LYS A 117 17.45 11.76 -10.65
CA LYS A 117 17.53 12.60 -11.86
C LYS A 117 16.12 12.83 -12.44
N PRO A 118 15.61 14.08 -12.47
CA PRO A 118 14.32 14.35 -13.09
C PRO A 118 14.40 14.22 -14.62
N ARG A 119 13.26 13.94 -15.22
CA ARG A 119 13.05 13.91 -16.67
C ARG A 119 11.92 14.86 -17.00
N ALA A 120 12.14 15.74 -17.96
CA ALA A 120 11.19 16.74 -18.41
C ALA A 120 10.77 16.47 -19.85
N PHE A 121 9.54 16.83 -20.19
CA PHE A 121 8.96 16.63 -21.50
C PHE A 121 7.93 17.71 -21.84
N GLY A 122 7.72 17.94 -23.14
CA GLY A 122 6.70 18.86 -23.66
C GLY A 122 5.34 18.20 -23.84
N ALA A 123 4.35 18.95 -24.32
CA ALA A 123 2.97 18.46 -24.51
C ALA A 123 2.87 17.32 -25.54
N ASP A 124 3.68 17.35 -26.61
CA ASP A 124 3.73 16.30 -27.64
C ASP A 124 4.57 15.08 -27.16
N TYR A 125 4.24 14.51 -26.01
CA TYR A 125 5.01 13.45 -25.38
C TYR A 125 4.14 12.28 -24.91
N ALA A 126 4.34 11.14 -25.55
CA ALA A 126 3.68 9.88 -25.20
C ALA A 126 4.70 8.82 -24.78
N HIS A 127 4.42 8.14 -23.67
CA HIS A 127 5.31 7.11 -23.13
C HIS A 127 4.56 6.05 -22.31
N ASP A 128 5.26 4.96 -21.99
CA ASP A 128 4.82 3.97 -21.02
C ASP A 128 5.88 3.80 -19.93
N VAL A 129 5.51 4.06 -18.69
CA VAL A 129 6.38 3.93 -17.51
C VAL A 129 6.06 2.61 -16.82
N ARG A 130 7.09 1.78 -16.60
CA ARG A 130 6.95 0.40 -16.12
C ARG A 130 7.84 0.12 -14.92
N ASN A 131 7.33 -0.60 -13.94
CA ASN A 131 8.17 -1.25 -12.94
C ASN A 131 8.42 -2.71 -13.33
N VAL A 132 9.51 -2.96 -14.05
CA VAL A 132 9.95 -4.33 -14.41
C VAL A 132 10.84 -4.98 -13.33
N SER A 133 11.13 -4.25 -12.25
CA SER A 133 11.98 -4.73 -11.17
C SER A 133 11.19 -5.59 -10.17
N LEU A 134 11.90 -6.31 -9.30
CA LEU A 134 11.31 -7.10 -8.22
C LEU A 134 11.01 -6.27 -6.96
N ALA A 135 11.37 -4.99 -6.95
CA ALA A 135 11.14 -4.09 -5.82
C ALA A 135 10.06 -3.05 -6.18
N PRO A 136 9.29 -2.55 -5.20
CA PRO A 136 8.44 -1.40 -5.43
C PRO A 136 9.25 -0.16 -5.86
N ALA A 137 8.62 0.71 -6.64
CA ALA A 137 9.16 2.02 -6.99
C ALA A 137 8.16 3.13 -6.62
N ILE A 138 8.67 4.35 -6.45
CA ILE A 138 7.89 5.55 -6.19
C ILE A 138 8.42 6.67 -7.09
N SER A 139 7.51 7.39 -7.73
CA SER A 139 7.84 8.53 -8.58
C SER A 139 6.97 9.74 -8.25
N ILE A 140 7.54 10.93 -8.39
CA ILE A 140 6.84 12.20 -8.24
C ILE A 140 6.75 12.85 -9.62
N HIS A 141 5.55 13.30 -9.98
CA HIS A 141 5.22 13.87 -11.29
C HIS A 141 4.67 15.27 -11.10
N ALA A 142 4.97 16.18 -12.02
CA ALA A 142 4.36 17.50 -12.09
C ALA A 142 3.98 17.85 -13.52
N TYR A 143 2.85 18.54 -13.68
CA TYR A 143 2.25 18.84 -14.99
C TYR A 143 1.81 20.30 -15.07
N SER A 144 2.06 20.95 -16.22
CA SER A 144 1.62 22.33 -16.49
C SER A 144 1.18 22.53 -17.95
N PRO A 145 -0.03 23.06 -18.22
CA PRO A 145 -1.12 23.34 -17.27
C PRO A 145 -1.48 22.14 -16.38
N PRO A 146 -2.20 22.35 -15.26
CA PRO A 146 -2.73 21.24 -14.45
C PRO A 146 -3.40 20.19 -15.32
N LEU A 147 -3.12 18.92 -15.05
CA LEU A 147 -3.53 17.82 -15.91
C LEU A 147 -5.05 17.62 -15.84
N GLU A 148 -5.75 17.84 -16.95
CA GLU A 148 -7.20 17.66 -17.06
C GLU A 148 -7.56 16.29 -17.63
N GLU A 149 -6.89 15.89 -18.71
CA GLU A 149 -7.14 14.65 -19.44
C GLU A 149 -5.81 14.01 -19.88
N MET A 150 -5.82 12.69 -20.06
CA MET A 150 -4.74 11.90 -20.64
C MET A 150 -5.35 10.93 -21.65
N ASN A 151 -4.79 10.84 -22.84
CA ASN A 151 -5.22 9.87 -23.84
C ASN A 151 -4.43 8.57 -23.68
N GLU A 152 -5.10 7.43 -23.80
CA GLU A 152 -4.47 6.11 -23.82
C GLU A 152 -4.35 5.57 -25.23
N TYR A 153 -3.24 4.88 -25.48
CA TYR A 153 -2.89 4.34 -26.79
C TYR A 153 -2.49 2.87 -26.72
N GLU A 154 -2.68 2.19 -27.85
CA GLU A 154 -2.05 0.91 -28.13
C GLU A 154 -0.99 1.08 -29.22
N LEU A 155 0.01 0.17 -29.25
CA LEU A 155 0.98 0.12 -30.34
C LEU A 155 0.46 -0.79 -31.46
N ASP A 156 0.36 -0.23 -32.67
CA ASP A 156 0.29 -0.98 -33.91
C ASP A 156 1.64 -0.82 -34.64
N GLY A 157 2.51 -1.81 -34.46
CA GLY A 157 3.93 -1.69 -34.83
C GLY A 157 4.61 -0.57 -34.02
N ASP A 158 5.12 0.44 -34.72
CA ASP A 158 5.77 1.63 -34.12
C ASP A 158 4.80 2.84 -34.02
N GLN A 159 3.53 2.69 -34.39
CA GLN A 159 2.55 3.78 -34.35
C GLN A 159 1.61 3.66 -33.15
N LEU A 160 1.36 4.80 -32.51
CA LEU A 160 0.35 4.91 -31.46
C LEU A 160 -1.03 5.07 -32.10
N VAL A 161 -1.96 4.20 -31.71
CA VAL A 161 -3.36 4.26 -32.12
C VAL A 161 -4.21 4.50 -30.88
N THR A 162 -5.11 5.50 -30.94
CA THR A 162 -6.00 5.86 -29.83
C THR A 162 -6.93 4.70 -29.50
N ARG A 163 -7.08 4.39 -28.20
CA ARG A 163 -8.15 3.49 -27.76
C ARG A 163 -9.51 4.19 -27.92
N ASP A 164 -10.33 3.76 -28.88
CA ASP A 164 -11.69 4.27 -29.02
C ASP A 164 -12.57 3.76 -27.87
N HIS A 165 -13.00 4.69 -27.00
CA HIS A 165 -14.11 4.45 -26.05
C HIS A 165 -15.43 4.88 -26.69
N THR A 166 -16.01 4.08 -27.60
CA THR A 166 -17.42 4.20 -27.97
C THR A 166 -18.23 2.99 -27.48
N SER A 167 -19.27 3.32 -26.73
CA SER A 167 -20.11 2.44 -25.92
C SER A 167 -21.07 1.56 -26.72
N GLY A 168 -21.15 0.27 -26.37
CA GLY A 168 -22.42 -0.47 -26.44
C GLY A 168 -22.37 -1.90 -26.94
N GLU A 169 -21.74 -2.81 -26.20
CA GLU A 169 -22.26 -4.18 -26.03
C GLU A 169 -21.72 -4.77 -24.73
N ALA A 170 -22.65 -5.16 -23.84
CA ALA A 170 -22.33 -6.00 -22.71
C ALA A 170 -22.01 -7.40 -23.24
N GLU A 171 -20.75 -7.64 -23.58
CA GLU A 171 -20.24 -8.98 -23.84
C GLU A 171 -19.05 -9.26 -22.91
N THR A 172 -19.25 -10.27 -22.06
CA THR A 172 -18.12 -11.00 -21.48
C THR A 172 -17.38 -11.68 -22.63
N PRO A 173 -16.04 -11.66 -22.62
CA PRO A 173 -15.40 -12.96 -22.59
C PRO A 173 -14.17 -12.97 -21.68
N ASN A 174 -14.35 -13.67 -20.57
CA ASN A 174 -13.39 -14.66 -20.16
C ASN A 174 -13.13 -15.60 -21.37
N ARG A 175 -12.03 -15.39 -22.09
CA ARG A 175 -11.43 -16.42 -22.93
C ARG A 175 -9.92 -16.36 -22.78
N GLU A 176 -9.47 -17.16 -21.82
CA GLU A 176 -8.23 -17.93 -21.87
C GLU A 176 -6.98 -17.19 -22.38
N TRP A 177 -6.53 -16.19 -21.63
CA TRP A 177 -5.11 -15.83 -21.65
C TRP A 177 -4.37 -16.71 -20.62
N GLY A 178 -4.16 -17.97 -21.02
CA GLY A 178 -3.10 -18.80 -20.44
C GLY A 178 -3.52 -20.04 -19.66
N GLU A 179 -4.42 -20.89 -20.17
CA GLU A 179 -4.43 -22.30 -19.75
C GLU A 179 -3.13 -23.04 -20.15
N GLU A 180 -2.29 -22.46 -21.01
CA GLU A 180 -0.96 -22.98 -21.33
C GLU A 180 0.19 -22.44 -20.46
N ARG A 181 -0.04 -21.42 -19.61
CA ARG A 181 0.96 -20.99 -18.60
C ARG A 181 0.76 -21.62 -17.22
N ARG A 182 -0.22 -22.52 -17.08
CA ARG A 182 -0.51 -23.20 -15.80
C ARG A 182 0.40 -24.40 -15.48
N ASN A 183 1.34 -24.78 -16.35
CA ASN A 183 2.18 -25.95 -16.13
C ASN A 183 3.70 -25.72 -16.09
N SER A 184 4.19 -24.49 -15.95
CA SER A 184 5.63 -24.24 -15.75
C SER A 184 5.99 -23.51 -14.44
N ALA A 185 5.01 -23.16 -13.61
CA ALA A 185 5.26 -22.51 -12.31
C ALA A 185 5.38 -23.47 -11.11
N HIS A 186 5.17 -24.78 -11.31
CA HIS A 186 5.54 -25.81 -10.31
C HIS A 186 7.04 -26.15 -10.39
N SER A 187 7.90 -25.16 -10.57
CA SER A 187 9.29 -25.39 -10.99
C SER A 187 10.19 -26.06 -9.95
N HIS A 188 9.72 -26.33 -8.72
CA HIS A 188 10.46 -27.11 -7.71
C HIS A 188 9.58 -27.92 -6.73
N GLY A 189 8.39 -28.38 -7.13
CA GLY A 189 7.48 -29.05 -6.19
C GLY A 189 6.96 -28.13 -5.07
N ALA A 190 6.89 -26.82 -5.36
CA ALA A 190 6.37 -25.82 -4.45
C ALA A 190 4.84 -25.91 -4.36
N LEU A 191 4.31 -25.84 -3.15
CA LEU A 191 2.88 -25.78 -2.86
C LEU A 191 2.39 -24.32 -2.86
N SER A 192 1.15 -24.11 -3.28
CA SER A 192 0.44 -22.84 -3.10
C SER A 192 0.08 -22.60 -1.63
N ILE A 193 -0.20 -21.34 -1.25
CA ILE A 193 -0.63 -21.02 0.12
C ILE A 193 -1.92 -21.75 0.52
N GLU A 194 -2.82 -22.00 -0.42
CA GLU A 194 -4.05 -22.76 -0.16
C GLU A 194 -3.76 -24.25 0.13
N GLU A 195 -2.81 -24.85 -0.60
CA GLU A 195 -2.37 -26.23 -0.32
C GLU A 195 -1.67 -26.34 1.03
N VAL A 196 -0.72 -25.44 1.32
CA VAL A 196 -0.01 -25.39 2.62
C VAL A 196 -1.01 -25.23 3.78
N LEU A 197 -2.00 -24.35 3.61
CA LEU A 197 -3.02 -24.13 4.62
C LEU A 197 -3.96 -25.33 4.78
N SER A 198 -4.34 -25.97 3.67
CA SER A 198 -5.14 -27.19 3.67
C SER A 198 -4.43 -28.33 4.42
N GLU A 199 -3.14 -28.54 4.13
CA GLU A 199 -2.30 -29.53 4.81
C GLU A 199 -2.17 -29.24 6.31
N ALA A 200 -1.94 -27.98 6.69
CA ALA A 200 -1.91 -27.58 8.09
C ALA A 200 -3.24 -27.90 8.78
N ARG A 201 -4.37 -27.48 8.20
CA ARG A 201 -5.71 -27.72 8.75
C ARG A 201 -6.06 -29.21 8.85
N TYR A 202 -5.58 -30.03 7.92
CA TYR A 202 -5.79 -31.48 7.94
C TYR A 202 -5.20 -32.14 9.20
N ARG A 203 -4.10 -31.59 9.73
CA ARG A 203 -3.44 -32.08 10.96
C ARG A 203 -4.14 -31.62 12.25
N LEU A 204 -5.00 -30.61 12.18
CA LEU A 204 -5.58 -29.96 13.36
C LEU A 204 -7.00 -30.44 13.61
N ARG A 205 -7.30 -30.74 14.87
CA ARG A 205 -8.69 -30.75 15.37
C ARG A 205 -9.08 -29.30 15.72
N ARG A 206 -9.43 -28.53 14.71
CA ARG A 206 -9.82 -27.11 14.85
C ARG A 206 -11.07 -26.98 15.71
N LEU A 207 -11.15 -25.95 16.53
CA LEU A 207 -12.27 -25.70 17.44
C LEU A 207 -13.18 -24.60 16.91
N SER A 208 -14.48 -24.75 17.12
CA SER A 208 -15.40 -23.61 16.98
C SER A 208 -15.12 -22.57 18.08
N PRO A 209 -15.58 -21.31 17.91
CA PRO A 209 -15.41 -20.30 18.94
C PRO A 209 -16.01 -20.68 20.30
N ASP A 210 -17.17 -21.35 20.32
CA ASP A 210 -17.82 -21.82 21.57
C ASP A 210 -17.04 -22.95 22.25
N GLU A 211 -16.50 -23.93 21.51
CA GLU A 211 -15.62 -24.97 22.05
C GLU A 211 -14.35 -24.37 22.65
N ALA A 212 -13.75 -23.39 21.95
CA ALA A 212 -12.56 -22.70 22.41
C ALA A 212 -12.83 -21.86 23.67
N TYR A 213 -13.98 -21.19 23.72
CA TYR A 213 -14.44 -20.46 24.90
C TYR A 213 -14.66 -21.40 26.09
N GLU A 214 -15.32 -22.53 25.88
CA GLU A 214 -15.56 -23.53 26.92
C GLU A 214 -14.25 -24.08 27.50
N ALA A 215 -13.29 -24.44 26.64
CA ALA A 215 -11.97 -24.91 27.07
C ALA A 215 -11.20 -23.85 27.88
N MET A 216 -11.31 -22.57 27.48
CA MET A 216 -10.69 -21.45 28.19
C MET A 216 -11.30 -21.26 29.58
N VAL A 217 -12.63 -21.19 29.71
CA VAL A 217 -13.29 -20.94 31.00
C VAL A 217 -13.13 -22.08 32.00
N LYS A 218 -12.93 -23.32 31.51
CA LYS A 218 -12.59 -24.48 32.36
C LYS A 218 -11.11 -24.55 32.74
N ALA A 219 -10.28 -23.61 32.26
CA ALA A 219 -8.82 -23.63 32.40
C ALA A 219 -8.17 -24.93 31.87
N GLU A 220 -8.78 -25.54 30.85
CA GLU A 220 -8.28 -26.75 30.19
C GLU A 220 -7.33 -26.44 29.03
N ALA A 221 -7.32 -25.18 28.58
CA ALA A 221 -6.47 -24.71 27.49
C ALA A 221 -6.04 -23.25 27.67
N ILE A 222 -4.93 -22.91 27.02
CA ILE A 222 -4.42 -21.54 26.90
C ILE A 222 -4.90 -21.00 25.56
N LEU A 223 -5.77 -20.00 25.59
CA LEU A 223 -6.17 -19.27 24.39
C LEU A 223 -5.08 -18.23 24.05
N VAL A 224 -4.60 -18.22 22.81
CA VAL A 224 -3.45 -17.41 22.38
C VAL A 224 -3.81 -16.51 21.21
N ASP A 225 -3.67 -15.20 21.39
CA ASP A 225 -3.86 -14.19 20.33
C ASP A 225 -2.52 -13.90 19.64
N ILE A 226 -2.42 -14.22 18.35
CA ILE A 226 -1.22 -13.99 17.54
C ILE A 226 -1.30 -12.74 16.66
N ARG A 227 -2.38 -11.96 16.73
CA ARG A 227 -2.55 -10.73 15.95
C ARG A 227 -1.56 -9.66 16.43
N PRO A 228 -1.06 -8.76 15.57
CA PRO A 228 -0.26 -7.61 15.99
C PRO A 228 -1.04 -6.61 16.85
N GLU A 229 -0.34 -5.82 17.68
CA GLU A 229 -0.97 -4.80 18.56
C GLU A 229 -1.90 -3.84 17.82
N GLY A 230 -1.46 -3.28 16.70
CA GLY A 230 -2.27 -2.35 15.90
C GLY A 230 -3.58 -2.98 15.41
N GLN A 231 -3.59 -4.28 15.13
CA GLN A 231 -4.81 -5.00 14.74
C GLN A 231 -5.75 -5.22 15.93
N ARG A 232 -5.21 -5.60 17.10
CA ARG A 232 -6.01 -5.77 18.33
C ARG A 232 -6.61 -4.44 18.81
N ALA A 233 -5.90 -3.32 18.62
CA ALA A 233 -6.39 -1.99 18.95
C ALA A 233 -7.64 -1.60 18.13
N ILE A 234 -7.72 -2.06 16.88
CA ILE A 234 -8.86 -1.78 15.98
C ILE A 234 -10.00 -2.79 16.19
N GLU A 235 -9.68 -4.08 16.26
CA GLU A 235 -10.68 -5.16 16.27
C GLU A 235 -11.24 -5.44 17.67
N GLY A 236 -10.48 -5.15 18.72
CA GLY A 236 -10.73 -5.60 20.09
C GLY A 236 -9.96 -6.89 20.44
N SER A 237 -10.08 -7.32 21.69
CA SER A 237 -9.38 -8.48 22.27
C SER A 237 -10.33 -9.44 22.99
N ILE A 238 -9.83 -10.63 23.37
CA ILE A 238 -10.57 -11.60 24.19
C ILE A 238 -9.96 -11.57 25.59
N ALA A 239 -10.77 -11.27 26.61
CA ALA A 239 -10.32 -11.30 28.00
C ALA A 239 -9.84 -12.71 28.37
N GLY A 240 -8.65 -12.80 28.96
CA GLY A 240 -8.04 -14.07 29.36
C GLY A 240 -7.18 -14.74 28.27
N ALA A 241 -7.19 -14.24 27.03
CA ALA A 241 -6.25 -14.70 26.01
C ALA A 241 -4.83 -14.20 26.32
N LEU A 242 -3.85 -15.09 26.16
CA LEU A 242 -2.44 -14.73 26.22
C LEU A 242 -2.01 -14.14 24.88
N VAL A 243 -1.56 -12.89 24.88
CA VAL A 243 -1.09 -12.20 23.68
C VAL A 243 0.36 -12.61 23.40
N ILE A 244 0.59 -13.32 22.30
CA ILE A 244 1.91 -13.72 21.80
C ILE A 244 1.91 -13.57 20.29
N GLU A 245 2.52 -12.51 19.77
CA GLU A 245 2.52 -12.26 18.33
C GLU A 245 3.20 -13.39 17.55
N ARG A 246 2.76 -13.58 16.29
CA ARG A 246 3.14 -14.72 15.44
C ARG A 246 4.66 -14.92 15.33
N ASN A 247 5.45 -13.85 15.35
CA ASN A 247 6.90 -13.87 15.12
C ASN A 247 7.72 -14.52 16.24
N VAL A 248 7.16 -14.68 17.45
CA VAL A 248 7.87 -15.25 18.60
C VAL A 248 7.22 -16.51 19.16
N LEU A 249 6.10 -16.93 18.58
CA LEU A 249 5.21 -17.95 19.15
C LEU A 249 5.94 -19.26 19.48
N GLU A 250 6.69 -19.80 18.51
CA GLU A 250 7.43 -21.06 18.62
C GLU A 250 8.38 -21.05 19.82
N TRP A 251 9.21 -20.01 19.93
CA TRP A 251 10.20 -19.87 21.01
C TRP A 251 9.58 -19.69 22.39
N ARG A 252 8.38 -19.11 22.46
CA ARG A 252 7.65 -18.86 23.71
C ARG A 252 6.96 -20.11 24.24
N PHE A 253 6.63 -21.07 23.38
CA PHE A 253 5.95 -22.30 23.78
C PHE A 253 6.80 -23.57 23.75
N ASP A 254 7.99 -23.55 23.15
CA ASP A 254 8.96 -24.65 23.28
C ASP A 254 9.42 -24.82 24.75
N PRO A 255 9.11 -25.96 25.42
CA PRO A 255 9.54 -26.21 26.80
C PRO A 255 11.07 -26.26 26.99
N ALA A 256 11.83 -26.52 25.91
CA ALA A 256 13.29 -26.52 25.93
C ALA A 256 13.91 -25.13 25.70
N SER A 257 13.12 -24.14 25.30
CA SER A 257 13.59 -22.79 25.01
C SER A 257 13.93 -22.00 26.27
N ASN A 258 15.10 -21.34 26.27
CA ASN A 258 15.49 -20.39 27.33
C ASN A 258 14.60 -19.14 27.39
N SER A 259 13.82 -18.87 26.33
CA SER A 259 12.87 -17.75 26.23
C SER A 259 11.42 -18.18 26.42
N ARG A 260 11.18 -19.42 26.87
CA ARG A 260 9.83 -19.95 27.07
C ARG A 260 9.02 -19.15 28.07
N LEU A 261 7.72 -19.17 27.90
CA LEU A 261 6.78 -18.67 28.90
C LEU A 261 6.77 -19.59 30.13
N PRO A 262 6.48 -19.06 31.33
CA PRO A 262 6.35 -19.89 32.52
C PRO A 262 5.35 -21.03 32.38
N VAL A 263 4.28 -20.82 31.60
CA VAL A 263 3.22 -21.81 31.34
C VAL A 263 3.64 -22.94 30.39
N ALA A 264 4.69 -22.75 29.60
CA ALA A 264 5.22 -23.76 28.68
C ALA A 264 6.13 -24.75 29.42
N THR A 265 5.55 -25.56 30.30
CA THR A 265 6.28 -26.49 31.18
C THR A 265 6.62 -27.82 30.52
N ASP A 266 5.79 -28.27 29.59
CA ASP A 266 5.86 -29.56 28.92
C ASP A 266 5.08 -29.51 27.60
N HIS A 267 5.09 -30.62 26.85
CA HIS A 267 4.49 -30.71 25.52
C HIS A 267 2.99 -31.10 25.53
N ASP A 268 2.42 -31.39 26.70
CA ASP A 268 1.02 -31.84 26.87
C ASP A 268 0.06 -30.68 27.15
N ILE A 269 0.55 -29.44 27.18
CA ILE A 269 -0.30 -28.26 27.33
C ILE A 269 -1.19 -28.08 26.09
N GLN A 270 -2.45 -27.73 26.32
CA GLN A 270 -3.36 -27.41 25.22
C GLN A 270 -3.28 -25.91 24.89
N ILE A 271 -2.86 -25.63 23.67
CA ILE A 271 -2.73 -24.27 23.15
C ILE A 271 -3.76 -24.10 22.03
N ILE A 272 -4.63 -23.10 22.15
CA ILE A 272 -5.63 -22.76 21.14
C ILE A 272 -5.25 -21.39 20.56
N VAL A 273 -4.75 -21.38 19.33
CA VAL A 273 -4.26 -20.16 18.66
C VAL A 273 -5.39 -19.51 17.87
N PHE A 274 -5.47 -18.19 17.86
CA PHE A 274 -6.36 -17.47 16.95
C PHE A 274 -5.67 -16.23 16.35
N CYS A 275 -5.99 -15.97 15.08
CA CYS A 275 -5.72 -14.70 14.41
C CYS A 275 -7.06 -14.02 14.07
N SER A 276 -7.10 -13.04 13.18
CA SER A 276 -8.36 -12.36 12.83
C SER A 276 -9.38 -13.29 12.18
N GLU A 277 -8.95 -14.11 11.21
CA GLU A 277 -9.87 -14.87 10.34
C GLU A 277 -9.61 -16.39 10.32
N GLY A 278 -8.65 -16.89 11.09
CA GLY A 278 -8.36 -18.33 11.15
C GLY A 278 -7.49 -18.89 10.01
N TYR A 279 -6.73 -18.04 9.32
CA TYR A 279 -5.73 -18.44 8.32
C TYR A 279 -4.37 -18.67 8.98
N THR A 280 -3.73 -17.59 9.45
CA THR A 280 -2.41 -17.62 10.10
C THR A 280 -2.39 -18.50 11.34
N SER A 281 -3.49 -18.59 12.09
CA SER A 281 -3.56 -19.43 13.29
C SER A 281 -3.48 -20.92 13.00
N SER A 282 -4.01 -21.40 11.86
CA SER A 282 -3.86 -22.81 11.46
C SER A 282 -2.40 -23.14 11.17
N LEU A 283 -1.70 -22.26 10.43
CA LEU A 283 -0.27 -22.43 10.17
C LEU A 283 0.55 -22.40 11.47
N ALA A 284 0.16 -21.53 12.39
CA ALA A 284 0.81 -21.39 13.69
C ALA A 284 0.63 -22.62 14.59
N ALA A 285 -0.59 -23.14 14.68
CA ALA A 285 -0.86 -24.34 15.44
C ALA A 285 -0.13 -25.57 14.86
N ALA A 286 -0.06 -25.70 13.52
CA ALA A 286 0.72 -26.75 12.88
C ALA A 286 2.22 -26.65 13.20
N ALA A 287 2.79 -25.45 13.17
CA ALA A 287 4.19 -25.22 13.57
C ALA A 287 4.45 -25.56 15.04
N LEU A 288 3.49 -25.29 15.94
CA LEU A 288 3.59 -25.73 17.33
C LEU A 288 3.54 -27.26 17.46
N GLN A 289 2.71 -27.94 16.67
CA GLN A 289 2.71 -29.41 16.63
C GLN A 289 4.04 -29.98 16.13
N ASP A 290 4.72 -29.29 15.20
CA ASP A 290 6.06 -29.69 14.72
C ASP A 290 7.13 -29.62 15.83
N LEU A 291 6.93 -28.77 16.84
CA LEU A 291 7.75 -28.72 18.06
C LEU A 291 7.39 -29.79 19.09
N GLY A 292 6.36 -30.61 18.81
CA GLY A 292 5.88 -31.65 19.71
C GLY A 292 4.73 -31.22 20.62
N LEU A 293 4.25 -29.96 20.55
CA LEU A 293 3.04 -29.50 21.24
C LEU A 293 1.79 -30.07 20.53
N TRP A 294 1.59 -31.37 20.67
CA TRP A 294 0.66 -32.16 19.87
C TRP A 294 -0.81 -31.79 20.07
N ARG A 295 -1.15 -31.10 21.17
CA ARG A 295 -2.49 -30.57 21.46
C ARG A 295 -2.72 -29.16 20.92
N ALA A 296 -1.72 -28.55 20.27
CA ALA A 296 -1.89 -27.25 19.65
C ALA A 296 -2.95 -27.33 18.53
N THR A 297 -3.87 -26.37 18.55
CA THR A 297 -4.94 -26.23 17.56
C THR A 297 -5.32 -24.76 17.39
N ASP A 298 -6.29 -24.46 16.53
CA ASP A 298 -6.76 -23.11 16.26
C ASP A 298 -8.29 -22.94 16.31
N VAL A 299 -8.71 -21.68 16.32
CA VAL A 299 -10.13 -21.29 16.26
C VAL A 299 -10.58 -21.10 14.80
N ILE A 300 -11.64 -21.80 14.41
CA ILE A 300 -12.27 -21.66 13.09
C ILE A 300 -12.79 -20.23 12.92
N GLY A 301 -12.34 -19.55 11.87
CA GLY A 301 -12.74 -18.17 11.56
C GLY A 301 -12.13 -17.10 12.47
N GLY A 302 -11.25 -17.48 13.40
CA GLY A 302 -10.49 -16.57 14.26
C GLY A 302 -11.36 -15.66 15.14
N PHE A 303 -10.83 -14.48 15.44
CA PHE A 303 -11.49 -13.45 16.25
C PHE A 303 -12.79 -12.94 15.60
N GLN A 304 -12.85 -12.83 14.27
CA GLN A 304 -14.07 -12.38 13.59
C GLN A 304 -15.24 -13.33 13.86
N ALA A 305 -15.03 -14.65 13.73
CA ALA A 305 -16.07 -15.63 14.04
C ALA A 305 -16.46 -15.63 15.53
N TRP A 306 -15.48 -15.47 16.44
CA TRP A 306 -15.73 -15.31 17.87
C TRP A 306 -16.68 -14.13 18.16
N ARG A 307 -16.41 -12.98 17.54
CA ARG A 307 -17.25 -11.78 17.67
C ARG A 307 -18.62 -11.98 17.05
N THR A 308 -18.71 -12.60 15.87
CA THR A 308 -19.98 -12.89 15.20
C THR A 308 -20.88 -13.80 16.05
N MET A 309 -20.31 -14.72 16.81
CA MET A 309 -21.05 -15.57 17.75
C MET A 309 -21.47 -14.84 19.04
N GLY A 310 -21.09 -13.58 19.23
CA GLY A 310 -21.45 -12.79 20.41
C GLY A 310 -20.72 -13.23 21.68
N LEU A 311 -19.59 -13.94 21.55
CA LEU A 311 -18.78 -14.34 22.70
C LEU A 311 -18.07 -13.12 23.32
N PRO A 312 -17.66 -13.19 24.60
CA PRO A 312 -17.07 -12.05 25.30
C PRO A 312 -15.84 -11.49 24.58
N THR A 313 -15.81 -10.16 24.42
CA THR A 313 -14.68 -9.40 23.88
C THR A 313 -14.47 -8.15 24.73
N THR A 314 -13.26 -7.59 24.68
CA THR A 314 -12.90 -6.31 25.31
C THR A 314 -12.53 -5.31 24.23
N THR A 315 -13.17 -4.14 24.25
CA THR A 315 -12.67 -2.96 23.55
C THR A 315 -11.64 -2.28 24.46
N ASN A 316 -10.54 -1.82 23.88
CA ASN A 316 -9.69 -0.86 24.58
C ASN A 316 -10.43 0.48 24.51
N ASP A 317 -11.25 0.77 25.51
CA ASP A 317 -11.83 2.11 25.73
C ASP A 317 -10.75 3.09 26.23
#